data_AF-A0A9E7K0Q4-F1
#
_entry.id   AF-A0A9E7K0Q4-F1
#
_cell.length_a   1.000
_cell.length_b   1.000
_cell.length_c   1.000
_cell.angle_alpha   90.00
_cell.angle_beta   90.00
_cell.angle_gamma   90.00
#
_symmetry.space_group_name_H-M   'P 1'
#
loop_
_entity.id
_entity.type
_entity.pdbx_description
1 polymer ?
#
loop_
_entity_poly.entity_id
_entity_poly.type
_entity_poly.pdbx_seq_one_letter_code
_entity_poly.pdbx_strand_id
1 'polypeptide(L)'
;MENAAVLREWFERVDSNRSGNITAVQLQGALSVGNLDFSLSIVQQMIRMYDFDGNGTMNFEEFVALNKFLLKVQNLFTVLERGRGYLNPDDVYESFDKNKKGMRQARGLYVD
;
A
#
# COMPACT_ATOMS: atom_id res chain seq x y z
N MET A 1 8.07 8.76 -12.74
CA MET A 1 9.03 8.13 -11.83
C MET A 1 9.34 9.02 -10.62
N GLU A 2 8.37 9.83 -10.16
CA GLU A 2 8.67 11.05 -9.42
C GLU A 2 8.96 10.90 -7.92
N ASN A 3 8.97 9.70 -7.33
CA ASN A 3 9.24 9.56 -5.89
C ASN A 3 10.14 8.36 -5.52
N ALA A 4 10.89 7.78 -6.45
CA ALA A 4 11.75 6.64 -6.12
C ALA A 4 12.84 6.99 -5.08
N ALA A 5 13.44 8.19 -5.20
CA ALA A 5 14.43 8.68 -4.24
C ALA A 5 13.83 8.91 -2.84
N VAL A 6 12.65 9.56 -2.77
CA VAL A 6 11.93 9.76 -1.50
C VAL A 6 11.54 8.43 -0.85
N LEU A 7 11.07 7.48 -1.65
CA LEU A 7 10.74 6.14 -1.16
C LEU A 7 11.98 5.38 -0.70
N ARG A 8 13.12 5.56 -1.38
CA ARG A 8 14.40 4.98 -0.97
C ARG A 8 14.85 5.55 0.37
N GLU A 9 14.82 6.86 0.54
CA GLU A 9 15.13 7.49 1.82
C GLU A 9 14.19 7.02 2.93
N TRP A 10 12.88 6.90 2.64
CA TRP A 10 11.93 6.42 3.63
C TRP A 10 12.22 4.96 4.00
N PHE A 11 12.47 4.10 3.01
CA PHE A 11 12.87 2.72 3.25
C PHE A 11 14.11 2.63 4.14
N GLU A 12 15.15 3.41 3.85
CA GLU A 12 16.41 3.40 4.61
C GLU A 12 16.25 3.90 6.05
N ARG A 13 15.29 4.80 6.30
CA ARG A 13 14.93 5.19 7.68
C ARG A 13 14.22 4.07 8.43
N VAL A 14 13.42 3.26 7.74
CA VAL A 14 12.66 2.14 8.34
C VAL A 14 13.56 0.91 8.55
N ASP A 15 14.42 0.60 7.58
CA ASP A 15 15.44 -0.46 7.64
C ASP A 15 16.62 -0.02 8.54
N SER A 16 16.33 0.16 9.82
CA SER A 16 17.25 0.72 10.82
C SER A 16 18.55 -0.07 11.00
N ASN A 17 18.53 -1.38 10.72
CA ASN A 17 19.70 -2.25 10.77
C ASN A 17 20.38 -2.42 9.40
N ARG A 18 19.90 -1.75 8.35
CA ARG A 18 20.44 -1.77 6.98
C ARG A 18 20.59 -3.19 6.42
N SER A 19 19.60 -4.03 6.70
CA SER A 19 19.60 -5.42 6.24
C SER A 19 19.19 -5.56 4.77
N GLY A 20 18.71 -4.48 4.16
CA GLY A 20 18.10 -4.49 2.84
C GLY A 20 16.63 -4.94 2.87
N ASN A 21 16.10 -5.25 4.04
CA ASN A 21 14.74 -5.76 4.25
C ASN A 21 14.08 -5.14 5.48
N ILE A 22 12.79 -4.85 5.38
CA ILE A 22 11.99 -4.32 6.48
C ILE A 22 11.23 -5.45 7.15
N THR A 23 11.41 -5.58 8.46
CA THR A 23 10.63 -6.50 9.30
C THR A 23 9.27 -5.90 9.67
N ALA A 24 8.31 -6.74 10.08
CA ALA A 24 7.01 -6.28 10.56
C ALA A 24 7.11 -5.29 11.73
N VAL A 25 8.09 -5.48 12.62
CA VAL A 25 8.32 -4.59 13.78
C VAL A 25 8.81 -3.22 13.33
N GLN A 26 9.76 -3.18 12.39
CA GLN A 26 10.26 -1.92 11.81
C GLN A 26 9.14 -1.17 11.08
N LEU A 27 8.36 -1.87 10.25
CA LEU A 27 7.23 -1.28 9.55
C LEU A 27 6.17 -0.74 10.53
N GLN A 28 5.85 -1.49 11.59
CA GLN A 28 4.91 -1.06 12.62
C GLN A 28 5.37 0.24 13.28
N GLY A 29 6.64 0.31 13.71
CA GLY A 29 7.20 1.51 14.32
C GLY A 29 7.14 2.72 13.38
N ALA A 30 7.41 2.52 12.09
CA ALA A 30 7.33 3.57 11.09
C ALA A 30 5.90 4.08 10.87
N LEU A 31 4.90 3.19 10.88
CA LEU A 31 3.48 3.56 10.74
C LEU A 31 2.97 4.32 11.96
N SER A 32 3.35 3.93 13.17
CA SER A 32 3.00 4.67 14.39
C SER A 32 3.54 6.11 14.40
N VAL A 33 4.72 6.37 13.83
CA VAL A 33 5.24 7.75 13.66
C VAL A 33 4.31 8.59 12.78
N GLY A 34 3.58 7.97 11.85
CA GLY A 34 2.57 8.61 11.00
C GLY A 34 1.17 8.67 11.62
N ASN A 35 1.01 8.41 12.93
CA ASN A 35 -0.28 8.25 13.61
C ASN A 35 -1.15 7.12 13.05
N LEU A 36 -0.53 6.09 12.48
CA LEU A 36 -1.20 4.89 11.98
C LEU A 36 -0.89 3.71 12.91
N ASP A 37 -1.64 3.59 13.99
CA ASP A 37 -1.45 2.54 14.98
C ASP A 37 -2.14 1.24 14.57
N PHE A 38 -1.40 0.38 13.88
CA PHE A 38 -1.81 -0.97 13.56
C PHE A 38 -1.22 -2.00 14.53
N SER A 39 -1.98 -3.05 14.84
CA SER A 39 -1.43 -4.19 15.56
C SER A 39 -0.38 -4.91 14.71
N LEU A 40 0.60 -5.53 15.37
CA LEU A 40 1.65 -6.28 14.68
C LEU A 40 1.07 -7.36 13.75
N SER A 41 -0.02 -8.00 14.13
CA SER A 41 -0.73 -9.00 13.32
C SER A 41 -1.24 -8.43 11.99
N ILE A 42 -1.73 -7.19 11.98
CA ILE A 42 -2.20 -6.51 10.77
C ILE A 42 -1.00 -6.12 9.91
N VAL A 43 0.08 -5.60 10.50
CA VAL A 43 1.31 -5.27 9.77
C VAL A 43 1.93 -6.51 9.12
N GLN A 44 1.93 -7.65 9.81
CA GLN A 44 2.35 -8.93 9.25
C GLN A 44 1.47 -9.38 8.08
N GLN A 45 0.15 -9.12 8.12
CA GLN A 45 -0.72 -9.36 6.96
C GLN A 45 -0.37 -8.44 5.80
N MET A 46 -0.05 -7.17 6.07
CA MET A 46 0.41 -6.23 5.05
C MET A 46 1.67 -6.73 4.35
N ILE A 47 2.67 -7.21 5.11
CA ILE A 47 3.88 -7.80 4.53
C ILE A 47 3.52 -9.03 3.69
N ARG A 48 2.77 -9.98 4.23
CA ARG A 48 2.39 -11.21 3.50
C ARG A 48 1.68 -10.98 2.17
N MET A 49 0.98 -9.85 2.00
CA MET A 49 0.32 -9.53 0.72
C MET A 49 1.30 -9.11 -0.39
N TYR A 50 2.51 -8.67 -0.03
CA TYR A 50 3.50 -8.11 -0.95
C TYR A 50 4.86 -8.80 -0.89
N ASP A 51 5.07 -9.70 0.07
CA ASP A 51 6.23 -10.60 0.18
C ASP A 51 6.17 -11.66 -0.92
N PHE A 52 6.81 -11.36 -2.06
CA PHE A 52 6.77 -12.21 -3.25
C PHE A 52 7.82 -13.31 -3.22
N ASP A 53 8.91 -13.10 -2.47
CA ASP A 53 9.98 -14.08 -2.29
C ASP A 53 9.73 -15.04 -1.11
N GLY A 54 8.77 -14.72 -0.23
CA GLY A 54 8.32 -15.56 0.87
C GLY A 54 9.27 -15.56 2.07
N ASN A 55 10.15 -14.56 2.18
CA ASN A 55 11.16 -14.51 3.24
C ASN A 55 10.63 -13.95 4.57
N GLY A 56 9.37 -13.50 4.62
CA GLY A 56 8.70 -12.97 5.81
C GLY A 56 9.08 -11.52 6.15
N THR A 57 9.82 -10.86 5.27
CA THR A 57 10.24 -9.45 5.36
C THR A 57 9.88 -8.73 4.07
N MET A 58 10.27 -7.47 3.95
CA MET A 58 9.90 -6.63 2.80
C MET A 58 11.13 -5.95 2.21
N ASN A 59 11.50 -6.34 0.99
CA ASN A 59 12.54 -5.65 0.24
C ASN A 59 12.02 -4.32 -0.35
N PHE A 60 12.90 -3.58 -1.03
CA PHE A 60 12.53 -2.26 -1.55
C PHE A 60 11.43 -2.29 -2.63
N GLU A 61 11.43 -3.31 -3.48
CA GLU A 61 10.49 -3.41 -4.60
C GLU A 61 9.08 -3.72 -4.08
N GLU A 62 8.99 -4.61 -3.10
CA GLU A 62 7.76 -4.97 -2.38
C GLU A 62 7.19 -3.77 -1.60
N PHE A 63 8.07 -3.01 -0.95
CA PHE A 63 7.72 -1.77 -0.28
C PHE A 63 7.13 -0.72 -1.22
N VAL A 64 7.72 -0.56 -2.42
CA VAL A 64 7.18 0.35 -3.44
C VAL A 64 5.78 -0.11 -3.89
N ALA A 65 5.54 -1.42 -3.99
CA ALA A 65 4.23 -1.96 -4.31
C ALA A 65 3.20 -1.67 -3.21
N LEU A 66 3.55 -1.89 -1.94
CA LEU A 66 2.71 -1.53 -0.78
C LEU A 66 2.40 -0.03 -0.77
N ASN A 67 3.40 0.84 -0.95
CA ASN A 67 3.20 2.29 -0.94
C ASN A 67 2.25 2.74 -2.06
N LYS A 68 2.36 2.17 -3.28
CA LYS A 68 1.43 2.45 -4.37
C LYS A 68 -0.01 2.07 -4.00
N PHE A 69 -0.21 0.97 -3.29
CA PHE A 69 -1.52 0.57 -2.81
C PHE A 69 -2.05 1.54 -1.75
N LEU A 70 -1.23 1.93 -0.77
CA LEU A 70 -1.63 2.89 0.27
C LEU A 70 -2.01 4.25 -0.33
N LEU A 71 -1.26 4.75 -1.31
CA LEU A 71 -1.61 5.98 -2.03
C LEU A 71 -2.94 5.87 -2.77
N LYS A 72 -3.22 4.71 -3.41
CA LYS A 72 -4.53 4.46 -4.03
C LYS A 72 -5.65 4.48 -3.00
N VAL A 73 -5.43 3.85 -1.84
CA VAL A 73 -6.41 3.83 -0.74
C VAL A 73 -6.65 5.24 -0.20
N GLN A 74 -5.60 6.05 0.00
CA GLN A 74 -5.72 7.44 0.44
C GLN A 74 -6.49 8.29 -0.58
N ASN A 75 -6.17 8.18 -1.86
CA ASN A 75 -6.90 8.90 -2.91
C ASN A 75 -8.38 8.50 -2.98
N LEU A 76 -8.67 7.20 -2.81
CA LEU A 76 -10.05 6.72 -2.70
C LEU A 76 -10.73 7.30 -1.44
N PHE A 77 -10.02 7.33 -0.31
CA PHE A 77 -10.53 7.90 0.92
C PHE A 77 -10.91 9.38 0.74
N THR A 78 -10.03 10.21 0.19
CA THR A 78 -10.32 11.63 -0.07
C THR A 78 -11.53 11.83 -0.99
N VAL A 79 -11.71 10.98 -2.01
CA VAL A 79 -12.85 11.07 -2.93
C VAL A 79 -14.16 10.63 -2.28
N LEU A 80 -14.13 9.60 -1.44
CA LEU A 80 -15.32 8.99 -0.86
C LEU A 80 -15.74 9.60 0.48
N GLU A 81 -14.78 10.08 1.27
CA GLU A 81 -15.02 10.67 2.58
C GLU A 81 -15.90 11.92 2.45
N ARG A 82 -15.82 12.68 1.34
CA ARG A 82 -16.69 13.85 1.03
C ARG A 82 -16.87 14.81 2.23
N GLY A 83 -15.84 14.95 3.08
CA GLY A 83 -15.87 15.80 4.29
C GLY A 83 -16.62 15.22 5.49
N ARG A 84 -16.94 13.92 5.49
CA ARG A 84 -17.75 13.25 6.53
C ARG A 84 -16.93 12.63 7.66
N GLY A 85 -15.61 12.47 7.51
CA GLY A 85 -14.77 11.82 8.53
C GLY A 85 -14.74 10.29 8.49
N TYR A 86 -15.56 9.66 7.63
CA TYR A 86 -15.67 8.20 7.52
C TYR A 86 -16.08 7.75 6.12
N LEU A 87 -15.80 6.49 5.80
CA LEU A 87 -16.25 5.84 4.56
C LEU A 87 -17.64 5.22 4.75
N ASN A 88 -18.54 5.47 3.80
CA ASN A 88 -19.76 4.67 3.67
C ASN A 88 -19.40 3.32 2.98
N PRO A 89 -19.79 2.17 3.52
CA PRO A 89 -19.63 0.87 2.86
C PRO A 89 -20.12 0.82 1.40
N ASP A 90 -21.21 1.52 1.07
CA ASP A 90 -21.76 1.55 -0.29
C ASP A 90 -20.79 2.24 -1.27
N ASP A 91 -20.18 3.35 -0.84
CA ASP A 91 -19.20 4.11 -1.62
C ASP A 91 -17.94 3.25 -1.91
N VAL A 92 -17.57 2.40 -0.95
CA VAL A 92 -16.47 1.45 -1.09
C VAL A 92 -16.81 0.37 -2.11
N TYR A 93 -17.99 -0.23 -2.04
CA TYR A 93 -18.42 -1.29 -2.95
C TYR A 93 -18.52 -0.82 -4.41
N GLU A 94 -19.12 0.36 -4.65
CA GLU A 94 -19.20 0.95 -5.99
C GLU A 94 -17.83 1.18 -6.62
N SER A 95 -16.84 1.57 -5.80
CA SER A 95 -15.48 1.85 -6.28
C SER A 95 -14.77 0.57 -6.77
N PHE A 96 -15.02 -0.57 -6.11
CA PHE A 96 -14.49 -1.87 -6.54
C PHE A 96 -15.14 -2.36 -7.83
N ASP A 97 -16.44 -2.12 -8.02
CA ASP A 97 -17.16 -2.51 -9.25
C ASP A 97 -16.77 -1.64 -10.46
N LYS A 98 -16.50 -0.35 -10.26
CA LYS A 98 -15.96 0.54 -11.31
C LYS A 98 -14.58 0.08 -11.78
N ASN A 99 -13.72 -0.39 -10.87
CA ASN A 99 -12.40 -0.94 -11.21
C ASN A 99 -12.48 -2.24 -12.04
N LYS A 100 -13.46 -3.12 -11.77
CA LYS A 100 -13.71 -4.31 -12.61
C LYS A 100 -14.16 -3.94 -14.02
N LYS A 101 -14.98 -2.90 -14.19
CA LYS A 101 -15.40 -2.41 -15.52
C LYS A 101 -14.24 -1.76 -16.31
N GLY A 102 -13.30 -1.10 -15.63
CA GLY A 102 -12.08 -0.57 -16.25
C GLY A 102 -11.15 -1.67 -16.80
N MET A 103 -10.98 -2.77 -16.08
CA MET A 103 -10.18 -3.91 -16.54
C MET A 103 -10.80 -4.67 -17.73
N ARG A 104 -12.14 -4.69 -17.86
CA ARG A 104 -12.80 -5.32 -19.02
C ARG A 104 -12.59 -4.54 -20.32
N GLN A 105 -12.47 -3.21 -20.25
CA GLN A 105 -12.20 -2.38 -21.43
C GLN A 105 -10.74 -2.43 -21.89
N ALA A 106 -9.78 -2.58 -20.96
CA ALA A 106 -8.36 -2.70 -21.30
C ALA A 106 -8.00 -4.03 -22.01
N ARG A 107 -8.80 -5.08 -21.85
CA ARG A 107 -8.61 -6.38 -22.55
C ARG A 107 -9.10 -6.39 -24.01
N GLY A 108 -9.75 -5.32 -24.48
CA GLY A 108 -10.25 -5.20 -25.85
C GLY A 108 -9.37 -4.40 -26.81
N LEU A 109 -8.17 -3.96 -26.40
CA LEU A 109 -7.29 -3.07 -27.18
C LEU A 109 -5.98 -3.71 -27.65
N TYR A 110 -5.85 -5.03 -27.54
CA TYR A 110 -4.75 -5.81 -28.13
C TYR A 110 -5.31 -6.92 -29.03
N VAL A 111 -5.91 -6.51 -30.15
CA VAL A 111 -6.07 -7.32 -31.36
C VAL A 111 -6.13 -6.33 -32.52
N ASP A 112 -4.96 -6.03 -33.07
CA ASP A 112 -4.60 -6.22 -34.49
C ASP A 112 -3.08 -6.16 -34.62
#